data_AF-G7VDQ4-F1
#
_entry.id   AF-G7VDQ4-F1
#
_cell.length_a   1.000
_cell.length_b   1.000
_cell.length_c   1.000
_cell.angle_alpha   90.00
_cell.angle_beta   90.00
_cell.angle_gamma   90.00
#
_symmetry.space_group_name_H-M   'P 1'
#
loop_
_entity.id
_entity.type
_entity.pdbx_description
1 polymer ?
#
loop_
_entity_poly.entity_id
_entity_poly.type
_entity_poly.pdbx_seq_one_letter_code
_entity_poly.pdbx_strand_id
1 'polypeptide(L)'
;MARARSWTLLYGRRKVGKTTLLRTCAPHDLYVLVGHGGGHAVVGDEVVPVEEAVREVGAVLRKGGVAVVDEFQRFPTRYWDLVASWSPRGVLIAAGSSYGIVHKVFDKSSPLLGLFSPLHIDIIAYEEVLAQVGDPLLAVVWRDPWAIPHISSVEELRERARDLALIARGLIGEVFTEEDRELTDTYWRAILLVAEGYWKSTDVAGALGLRGGLASASSILSKLSKMGVLRAVPTLGRERYYTVRSPVLSLILYAEAKYSVSDLGAAPPELPIGREVQFTVGEMLASYYGAVQRYSPREDIDVVLTRGRRRLWAFEVKLGPFTRPEAAEAVARLRKVAEKAGLVSLSERPPEVGDVSLGPRELYQMARELAKSRGVI
;
A
#
# COMPACT_ATOMS: atom_id res chain seq x y z
N MET A 1 -12.47 16.41 -5.72
CA MET A 1 -11.07 16.53 -6.22
C MET A 1 -10.86 17.90 -6.84
N ALA A 2 -9.72 18.55 -6.55
CA ALA A 2 -9.33 19.77 -7.26
C ALA A 2 -9.03 19.45 -8.73
N ARG A 3 -9.47 20.32 -9.67
CA ARG A 3 -9.18 20.19 -11.10
C ARG A 3 -7.65 20.16 -11.26
N ALA A 4 -7.08 19.08 -11.79
CA ALA A 4 -5.65 19.01 -12.08
C ALA A 4 -5.28 20.19 -12.98
N ARG A 5 -4.37 21.06 -12.53
CA ARG A 5 -3.95 22.28 -13.26
C ARG A 5 -2.66 22.09 -14.05
N SER A 6 -2.01 20.96 -13.87
CA SER A 6 -0.76 20.57 -14.51
C SER A 6 -0.87 19.13 -14.97
N TRP A 7 0.00 18.74 -15.90
CA TRP A 7 0.07 17.34 -16.28
C TRP A 7 0.49 16.51 -15.08
N THR A 8 -0.17 15.36 -14.92
CA THR A 8 -0.03 14.52 -13.72
C THR A 8 0.25 13.08 -14.14
N LEU A 9 1.31 12.49 -13.59
CA LEU A 9 1.61 11.08 -13.75
C LEU A 9 1.17 10.35 -12.49
N LEU A 10 0.01 9.68 -12.57
CA LEU A 10 -0.44 8.75 -11.55
C LEU A 10 0.35 7.46 -11.66
N TYR A 11 0.95 7.03 -10.55
CA TYR A 11 1.68 5.78 -10.51
C TYR A 11 1.45 5.08 -9.18
N GLY A 12 1.67 3.77 -9.16
CA GLY A 12 1.39 2.96 -7.99
C GLY A 12 1.12 1.54 -8.40
N ARG A 13 1.20 0.61 -7.44
CA ARG A 13 1.16 -0.83 -7.72
C ARG A 13 -0.09 -1.25 -8.50
N ARG A 14 -0.03 -2.38 -9.20
CA ARG A 14 -1.21 -2.93 -9.87
C ARG A 14 -2.34 -3.20 -8.87
N LYS A 15 -3.57 -2.99 -9.32
CA LYS A 15 -4.82 -3.23 -8.58
C LYS A 15 -5.06 -2.38 -7.32
N VAL A 16 -4.32 -1.29 -7.13
CA VAL A 16 -4.62 -0.25 -6.12
C VAL A 16 -5.77 0.71 -6.51
N GLY A 17 -6.58 0.36 -7.52
CA GLY A 17 -7.76 1.16 -7.89
C GLY A 17 -7.51 2.38 -8.80
N LYS A 18 -6.32 2.52 -9.41
CA LYS A 18 -5.97 3.65 -10.32
C LYS A 18 -6.99 3.84 -11.45
N THR A 19 -7.29 2.77 -12.18
CA THR A 19 -8.24 2.80 -13.30
C THR A 19 -9.64 3.21 -12.86
N THR A 20 -10.11 2.70 -11.71
CA THR A 20 -11.38 3.10 -11.12
C THR A 20 -11.37 4.60 -10.83
N LEU A 21 -10.35 5.09 -10.12
CA LEU A 21 -10.20 6.50 -9.77
C LEU A 21 -10.20 7.41 -11.02
N LEU A 22 -9.50 7.01 -12.08
CA LEU A 22 -9.46 7.79 -13.32
C LEU A 22 -10.80 7.80 -14.06
N ARG A 23 -11.47 6.64 -14.17
CA ARG A 23 -12.73 6.51 -14.90
C ARG A 23 -13.90 7.19 -14.18
N THR A 24 -13.97 7.10 -12.86
CA THR A 24 -15.14 7.54 -12.09
C THR A 24 -14.95 8.90 -11.43
N CYS A 25 -13.73 9.27 -11.04
CA CYS A 25 -13.48 10.43 -10.18
C CYS A 25 -12.74 11.58 -10.85
N ALA A 26 -12.02 11.34 -11.95
CA ALA A 26 -11.29 12.38 -12.68
C ALA A 26 -12.14 12.88 -13.86
N PRO A 27 -12.64 14.14 -13.85
CA PRO A 27 -13.32 14.72 -15.00
C PRO A 27 -12.35 14.80 -16.19
N HIS A 28 -12.74 14.22 -17.33
CA HIS A 28 -11.93 14.18 -18.54
C HIS A 28 -12.80 14.32 -19.80
N ASP A 29 -12.22 14.87 -20.86
CA ASP A 29 -12.85 14.98 -22.18
C ASP A 29 -12.54 13.75 -23.05
N LEU A 30 -11.44 13.06 -22.76
CA LEU A 30 -10.99 11.86 -23.47
C LEU A 30 -10.32 10.90 -22.49
N TYR A 31 -10.64 9.63 -22.60
CA TYR A 31 -9.97 8.54 -21.90
C TYR A 31 -9.46 7.52 -22.91
N VAL A 32 -8.17 7.22 -22.82
CA VAL A 32 -7.45 6.26 -23.66
C VAL A 32 -6.85 5.19 -22.76
N LEU A 33 -7.13 3.93 -23.06
CA LEU A 33 -6.45 2.79 -22.44
C LEU A 33 -5.47 2.18 -23.44
N VAL A 34 -4.17 2.21 -23.14
CA VAL A 34 -3.16 1.65 -24.05
C VAL A 34 -3.14 0.13 -23.95
N GLY A 35 -3.32 -0.52 -25.11
CA GLY A 35 -3.35 -1.96 -25.26
C GLY A 35 -2.01 -2.64 -25.00
N HIS A 36 -2.05 -3.96 -24.84
CA HIS A 36 -0.83 -4.74 -24.68
C HIS A 36 0.03 -4.67 -25.96
N GLY A 37 1.35 -4.55 -25.79
CA GLY A 37 2.29 -4.37 -26.92
C GLY A 37 2.33 -2.95 -27.52
N GLY A 38 1.50 -2.02 -27.04
CA GLY A 38 1.57 -0.60 -27.40
C GLY A 38 1.15 -0.23 -28.83
N GLY A 39 0.63 -1.19 -29.62
CA GLY A 39 0.21 -0.95 -31.00
C GLY A 39 -1.25 -0.52 -31.18
N HIS A 40 -2.09 -0.72 -30.17
CA HIS A 40 -3.51 -0.37 -30.18
C HIS A 40 -3.88 0.31 -28.86
N ALA A 41 -5.02 1.00 -28.86
CA ALA A 41 -5.62 1.59 -27.68
C ALA A 41 -7.14 1.41 -27.71
N VAL A 42 -7.77 1.54 -26.56
CA VAL A 42 -9.23 1.63 -26.43
C VAL A 42 -9.60 3.07 -26.15
N VAL A 43 -10.48 3.63 -26.99
CA VAL A 43 -11.03 4.99 -26.85
C VAL A 43 -12.54 4.87 -26.83
N GLY A 44 -13.17 5.26 -25.71
CA GLY A 44 -14.57 4.91 -25.46
C GLY A 44 -14.74 3.38 -25.43
N ASP A 45 -15.54 2.85 -26.35
CA ASP A 45 -15.79 1.42 -26.53
C ASP A 45 -15.13 0.84 -27.81
N GLU A 46 -14.29 1.63 -28.50
CA GLU A 46 -13.67 1.23 -29.77
C GLU A 46 -12.18 0.92 -29.61
N VAL A 47 -11.71 -0.11 -30.33
CA VAL A 47 -10.29 -0.45 -30.44
C VAL A 47 -9.71 0.24 -31.66
N VAL A 48 -8.74 1.13 -31.44
CA VAL A 48 -8.10 1.95 -32.49
C VAL A 48 -6.59 1.72 -32.52
N PRO A 49 -5.91 1.98 -33.66
CA PRO A 49 -4.45 2.06 -33.70
C PRO A 49 -3.93 3.10 -32.72
N VAL A 50 -2.77 2.85 -32.10
CA VAL A 50 -2.20 3.78 -31.11
C VAL A 50 -1.95 5.17 -31.71
N GLU A 51 -1.57 5.22 -32.99
CA GLU A 51 -1.36 6.47 -33.75
C GLU A 51 -2.60 7.36 -33.74
N GLU A 52 -3.78 6.76 -33.86
CA GLU A 52 -5.06 7.47 -33.90
C GLU A 52 -5.39 8.03 -32.52
N ALA A 53 -5.28 7.21 -31.48
CA ALA A 53 -5.44 7.66 -30.10
C ALA A 53 -4.47 8.81 -29.74
N VAL A 54 -3.22 8.76 -30.21
CA VAL A 54 -2.25 9.85 -30.04
C VAL A 54 -2.74 11.15 -30.68
N ARG A 55 -3.32 11.09 -31.89
CA ARG A 55 -3.86 12.28 -32.57
C ARG A 55 -5.03 12.89 -31.81
N GLU A 56 -5.92 12.05 -31.29
CA GLU A 56 -7.07 12.47 -30.47
C GLU A 56 -6.62 13.14 -29.17
N VAL A 57 -5.68 12.52 -28.44
CA VAL A 57 -5.07 13.12 -27.23
C VAL A 57 -4.52 14.50 -27.56
N GLY A 58 -3.73 14.62 -28.63
CA GLY A 58 -3.21 15.91 -29.08
C GLY A 58 -4.30 16.92 -29.44
N ALA A 59 -5.39 16.49 -30.07
CA ALA A 59 -6.49 17.37 -30.43
C ALA A 59 -7.22 17.94 -29.21
N VAL A 60 -7.44 17.11 -28.18
CA VAL A 60 -8.04 17.53 -26.90
C VAL A 60 -7.12 18.51 -26.16
N LEU A 61 -5.83 18.16 -26.01
CA LEU A 61 -4.87 19.00 -25.29
C LEU A 61 -4.67 20.36 -25.97
N ARG A 62 -4.57 20.40 -27.30
CA ARG A 62 -4.43 21.66 -28.06
C ARG A 62 -5.62 22.60 -27.90
N LYS A 63 -6.82 22.07 -27.65
CA LYS A 63 -8.04 22.83 -27.36
C LYS A 63 -8.17 23.26 -25.89
N GLY A 64 -7.21 22.90 -25.04
CA GLY A 64 -7.24 23.19 -23.61
C GLY A 64 -8.05 22.19 -22.78
N GLY A 65 -8.43 21.04 -23.36
CA GLY A 65 -9.18 19.99 -22.68
C GLY A 65 -8.31 19.09 -21.79
N VAL A 66 -8.94 18.08 -21.20
CA VAL A 66 -8.35 17.09 -20.30
C VAL A 66 -8.35 15.72 -20.96
N ALA A 67 -7.17 15.14 -21.16
CA ALA A 67 -7.00 13.80 -21.69
C ALA A 67 -6.41 12.87 -20.63
N VAL A 68 -6.95 11.67 -20.50
CA VAL A 68 -6.43 10.59 -19.65
C VAL A 68 -5.81 9.51 -20.54
N VAL A 69 -4.60 9.09 -20.22
CA VAL A 69 -3.93 7.94 -20.86
C VAL A 69 -3.56 6.93 -19.79
N ASP A 70 -4.34 5.86 -19.69
CA ASP A 70 -4.13 4.75 -18.77
C ASP A 70 -3.18 3.70 -19.39
N GLU A 71 -2.49 2.95 -18.54
CA GLU A 71 -1.39 2.05 -18.92
C GLU A 71 -0.28 2.75 -19.73
N PHE A 72 0.06 3.99 -19.37
CA PHE A 72 1.04 4.86 -20.03
C PHE A 72 2.43 4.24 -20.16
N GLN A 73 2.79 3.27 -19.32
CA GLN A 73 4.03 2.51 -19.48
C GLN A 73 4.10 1.70 -20.78
N ARG A 74 2.95 1.47 -21.45
CA ARG A 74 2.84 0.82 -22.76
C ARG A 74 2.79 1.82 -23.91
N PHE A 75 2.70 3.12 -23.62
CA PHE A 75 2.61 4.16 -24.62
C PHE A 75 3.95 4.30 -25.38
N PRO A 76 3.97 4.22 -26.73
CA PRO A 76 5.21 4.18 -27.48
C PRO A 76 6.08 5.43 -27.29
N THR A 77 7.34 5.23 -26.94
CA THR A 77 8.33 6.31 -26.70
C THR A 77 8.58 7.19 -27.92
N ARG A 78 8.38 6.66 -29.15
CA ARG A 78 8.48 7.42 -30.40
C ARG A 78 7.55 8.62 -30.49
N TYR A 79 6.50 8.70 -29.66
CA TYR A 79 5.57 9.83 -29.62
C TYR A 79 5.87 10.82 -28.51
N TRP A 80 6.87 10.60 -27.66
CA TRP A 80 7.08 11.44 -26.47
C TRP A 80 7.47 12.88 -26.80
N ASP A 81 8.29 13.11 -27.84
CA ASP A 81 8.60 14.47 -28.31
C ASP A 81 7.35 15.20 -28.82
N LEU A 82 6.50 14.48 -29.54
CA LEU A 82 5.23 15.01 -30.03
C LEU A 82 4.30 15.35 -28.85
N VAL A 83 4.21 14.47 -27.86
CA VAL A 83 3.45 14.72 -26.62
C VAL A 83 4.00 15.95 -25.91
N ALA A 84 5.31 16.04 -25.69
CA ALA A 84 5.96 17.17 -25.03
C ALA A 84 5.62 18.52 -25.70
N SER A 85 5.53 18.54 -27.04
CA SER A 85 5.18 19.75 -27.80
C SER A 85 3.79 20.33 -27.53
N TRP A 86 2.88 19.56 -26.90
CA TRP A 86 1.53 20.04 -26.58
C TRP A 86 1.45 20.77 -25.24
N SER A 87 2.44 20.62 -24.38
CA SER A 87 2.51 21.35 -23.11
C SER A 87 2.77 22.86 -23.35
N PRO A 88 2.20 23.78 -22.54
CA PRO A 88 1.32 23.56 -21.38
C PRO A 88 -0.17 23.62 -21.75
N ARG A 89 -0.57 23.34 -23.00
CA ARG A 89 -1.99 23.41 -23.39
C ARG A 89 -2.74 22.19 -22.86
N GLY A 90 -3.89 22.45 -22.25
CA GLY A 90 -4.74 21.40 -21.67
C GLY A 90 -4.07 20.65 -20.52
N VAL A 91 -4.67 19.55 -20.13
CA VAL A 91 -4.21 18.73 -19.00
C VAL A 91 -4.09 17.28 -19.43
N LEU A 92 -2.88 16.71 -19.35
CA LEU A 92 -2.65 15.29 -19.54
C LEU A 92 -2.55 14.59 -18.19
N ILE A 93 -3.41 13.61 -17.97
CA ILE A 93 -3.36 12.71 -16.83
C ILE A 93 -2.89 11.35 -17.35
N ALA A 94 -1.62 11.01 -17.12
CA ALA A 94 -1.07 9.71 -17.46
C ALA A 94 -1.18 8.79 -16.23
N ALA A 95 -1.57 7.53 -16.40
CA ALA A 95 -1.47 6.52 -15.35
C ALA A 95 -0.62 5.36 -15.79
N GLY A 96 0.28 4.91 -14.91
CA GLY A 96 1.01 3.66 -15.11
C GLY A 96 1.14 2.87 -13.83
N SER A 97 1.31 1.55 -13.96
CA SER A 97 1.34 0.65 -12.80
C SER A 97 2.74 0.49 -12.17
N SER A 98 3.81 0.92 -12.85
CA SER A 98 5.17 0.68 -12.40
C SER A 98 5.86 1.91 -11.79
N TYR A 99 6.82 1.70 -10.89
CA TYR A 99 7.79 2.73 -10.55
C TYR A 99 8.76 2.96 -11.73
N GLY A 100 8.95 1.94 -12.57
CA GLY A 100 9.69 2.02 -13.82
C GLY A 100 9.25 3.17 -14.75
N ILE A 101 7.94 3.43 -14.93
CA ILE A 101 7.49 4.54 -15.79
C ILE A 101 7.85 5.91 -15.21
N VAL A 102 7.84 6.04 -13.88
CA VAL A 102 8.30 7.27 -13.21
C VAL A 102 9.77 7.50 -13.55
N HIS A 103 10.61 6.47 -13.43
CA HIS A 103 12.02 6.59 -13.80
C HIS A 103 12.23 6.95 -15.26
N LYS A 104 11.45 6.39 -16.18
CA LYS A 104 11.54 6.71 -17.62
C LYS A 104 11.08 8.14 -17.92
N VAL A 105 9.97 8.59 -17.36
CA VAL A 105 9.41 9.94 -17.59
C VAL A 105 10.29 11.04 -16.99
N PHE A 106 10.83 10.81 -15.79
CA PHE A 106 11.65 11.78 -15.06
C PHE A 106 13.16 11.59 -15.28
N ASP A 107 13.56 10.81 -16.28
CA ASP A 107 14.97 10.69 -16.67
C ASP A 107 15.49 11.97 -17.32
N LYS A 108 16.78 12.26 -17.18
CA LYS A 108 17.43 13.44 -17.78
C LYS A 108 17.34 13.47 -19.31
N SER A 109 17.24 12.30 -19.94
CA SER A 109 17.10 12.16 -21.40
C SER A 109 15.65 12.20 -21.89
N SER A 110 14.67 12.21 -20.97
CA SER A 110 13.26 12.19 -21.33
C SER A 110 12.77 13.56 -21.79
N PRO A 111 12.12 13.67 -22.95
CA PRO A 111 11.47 14.93 -23.37
C PRO A 111 10.27 15.30 -22.49
N LEU A 112 9.80 14.39 -21.63
CA LEU A 112 8.70 14.62 -20.69
C LEU A 112 9.18 15.15 -19.33
N LEU A 113 10.51 15.25 -19.12
CA LEU A 113 11.08 15.73 -17.87
C LEU A 113 10.61 17.16 -17.57
N GLY A 114 10.09 17.36 -16.35
CA GLY A 114 9.61 18.66 -15.90
C GLY A 114 8.20 19.02 -16.38
N LEU A 115 7.58 18.21 -17.24
CA LEU A 115 6.19 18.43 -17.68
C LEU A 115 5.18 17.83 -16.70
N PHE A 116 5.49 16.68 -16.10
CA PHE A 116 4.60 15.96 -15.20
C PHE A 116 4.86 16.27 -13.72
N SER A 117 3.79 16.36 -12.94
CA SER A 117 3.84 16.19 -11.49
C SER A 117 3.57 14.72 -11.13
N PRO A 118 4.43 14.05 -10.34
CA PRO A 118 4.19 12.67 -9.92
C PRO A 118 3.11 12.61 -8.83
N LEU A 119 2.18 11.66 -8.94
CA LEU A 119 1.18 11.37 -7.92
C LEU A 119 1.16 9.86 -7.62
N HIS A 120 1.67 9.48 -6.45
CA HIS A 120 1.66 8.08 -6.02
C HIS A 120 0.29 7.68 -5.46
N ILE A 121 -0.26 6.58 -5.95
CA ILE A 121 -1.44 5.91 -5.42
C ILE A 121 -0.97 4.62 -4.72
N ASP A 122 -1.20 4.56 -3.42
CA ASP A 122 -0.90 3.38 -2.59
C ASP A 122 -2.20 2.62 -2.26
N ILE A 123 -2.11 1.57 -1.45
CA ILE A 123 -3.28 0.99 -0.78
C ILE A 123 -4.04 2.07 0.00
N ILE A 124 -5.35 1.89 0.14
CA ILE A 124 -6.24 2.85 0.80
C ILE A 124 -5.82 3.01 2.27
N ALA A 125 -5.82 4.25 2.75
CA ALA A 125 -5.55 4.54 4.15
C ALA A 125 -6.63 3.91 5.04
N TYR A 126 -6.23 3.41 6.22
CA TYR A 126 -7.15 2.69 7.11
C TYR A 126 -8.35 3.53 7.52
N GLU A 127 -8.10 4.78 7.90
CA GLU A 127 -9.11 5.76 8.27
C GLU A 127 -10.13 6.03 7.16
N GLU A 128 -9.73 5.94 5.89
CA GLU A 128 -10.63 6.19 4.75
C GLU A 128 -11.57 5.00 4.51
N VAL A 129 -11.07 3.78 4.72
CA VAL A 129 -11.91 2.57 4.68
C VAL A 129 -12.82 2.51 5.91
N LEU A 130 -12.26 2.71 7.10
CA LEU A 130 -12.99 2.65 8.37
C LEU A 130 -14.12 3.69 8.41
N ALA A 131 -13.88 4.91 7.92
CA ALA A 131 -14.92 5.95 7.86
C ALA A 131 -16.12 5.57 6.98
N GLN A 132 -15.92 4.69 5.98
CA GLN A 132 -16.97 4.22 5.07
C GLN A 132 -17.66 2.95 5.57
N VAL A 133 -16.88 1.99 6.08
CA VAL A 133 -17.37 0.64 6.43
C VAL A 133 -17.84 0.55 7.88
N GLY A 134 -17.22 1.31 8.79
CA GLY A 134 -17.54 1.29 10.23
C GLY A 134 -17.00 0.08 11.00
N ASP A 135 -16.58 -0.99 10.32
CA ASP A 135 -15.98 -2.19 10.92
C ASP A 135 -14.44 -2.08 10.96
N PRO A 136 -13.82 -2.02 12.16
CA PRO A 136 -12.36 -1.90 12.30
C PRO A 136 -11.56 -3.03 11.67
N LEU A 137 -12.07 -4.26 11.70
CA LEU A 137 -11.34 -5.44 11.24
C LEU A 137 -11.46 -5.59 9.72
N LEU A 138 -12.68 -5.44 9.19
CA LEU A 138 -12.91 -5.42 7.74
C LEU A 138 -12.15 -4.27 7.07
N ALA A 139 -12.06 -3.12 7.74
CA ALA A 139 -11.29 -1.98 7.26
C ALA A 139 -9.79 -2.27 7.13
N VAL A 140 -9.22 -3.27 7.82
CA VAL A 140 -7.81 -3.66 7.62
C VAL A 140 -7.62 -4.38 6.29
N VAL A 141 -8.52 -5.29 5.95
CA VAL A 141 -8.40 -6.11 4.73
C VAL A 141 -8.84 -5.35 3.48
N TRP A 142 -9.82 -4.45 3.59
CA TRP A 142 -10.32 -3.66 2.46
C TRP A 142 -9.43 -2.47 2.07
N ARG A 143 -8.30 -2.28 2.75
CA ARG A 143 -7.27 -1.32 2.33
C ARG A 143 -6.73 -1.64 0.96
N ASP A 144 -6.67 -2.92 0.59
CA ASP A 144 -6.20 -3.35 -0.72
C ASP A 144 -7.39 -3.53 -1.68
N PRO A 145 -7.57 -2.65 -2.69
CA PRO A 145 -8.82 -2.60 -3.46
C PRO A 145 -9.17 -3.89 -4.20
N TRP A 146 -8.18 -4.70 -4.57
CA TRP A 146 -8.45 -5.98 -5.25
C TRP A 146 -9.14 -7.01 -4.34
N ALA A 147 -9.01 -6.87 -3.02
CA ALA A 147 -9.60 -7.76 -2.04
C ALA A 147 -11.10 -7.49 -1.84
N ILE A 148 -11.56 -6.24 -2.02
CA ILE A 148 -12.93 -5.79 -1.78
C ILE A 148 -14.00 -6.67 -2.47
N PRO A 149 -13.91 -6.99 -3.77
CA PRO A 149 -14.91 -7.84 -4.45
C PRO A 149 -14.83 -9.33 -4.07
N HIS A 150 -13.84 -9.74 -3.29
CA HIS A 150 -13.53 -11.14 -3.03
C HIS A 150 -13.58 -11.53 -1.55
N ILE A 151 -13.64 -10.57 -0.63
CA ILE A 151 -13.52 -10.85 0.80
C ILE A 151 -14.51 -9.96 1.53
N SER A 152 -15.41 -10.54 2.30
CA SER A 152 -16.36 -9.84 3.17
C SER A 152 -16.00 -9.93 4.65
N SER A 153 -15.06 -10.80 5.02
CA SER A 153 -14.57 -10.98 6.38
C SER A 153 -13.17 -11.61 6.43
N VAL A 154 -12.49 -11.52 7.58
CA VAL A 154 -11.21 -12.22 7.80
C VAL A 154 -11.39 -13.74 7.74
N GLU A 155 -12.57 -14.25 8.11
CA GLU A 155 -12.89 -15.68 8.01
C GLU A 155 -13.00 -16.13 6.56
N GLU A 156 -13.69 -15.36 5.70
CA GLU A 156 -13.75 -15.67 4.26
C GLU A 156 -12.35 -15.63 3.63
N LEU A 157 -11.49 -14.69 4.04
CA LEU A 157 -10.08 -14.66 3.63
C LEU A 157 -9.35 -15.95 4.03
N ARG A 158 -9.59 -16.47 5.24
CA ARG A 158 -9.01 -17.74 5.71
C ARG A 158 -9.48 -18.92 4.86
N GLU A 159 -10.79 -19.04 4.66
CA GLU A 159 -11.40 -20.12 3.86
C GLU A 159 -10.90 -20.12 2.41
N ARG A 160 -10.69 -18.93 1.83
CA ARG A 160 -10.26 -18.75 0.44
C ARG A 160 -8.74 -18.60 0.28
N ALA A 161 -7.96 -18.80 1.34
CA ALA A 161 -6.51 -18.57 1.31
C ALA A 161 -5.80 -19.33 0.18
N ARG A 162 -6.26 -20.55 -0.13
CA ARG A 162 -5.74 -21.36 -1.25
C ARG A 162 -5.86 -20.64 -2.59
N ASP A 163 -7.08 -20.25 -2.97
CA ASP A 163 -7.34 -19.61 -4.27
C ASP A 163 -6.62 -18.26 -4.35
N LEU A 164 -6.59 -17.55 -3.23
CA LEU A 164 -5.96 -16.25 -3.13
C LEU A 164 -4.42 -16.33 -3.14
N ALA A 165 -3.80 -17.44 -2.75
CA ALA A 165 -2.34 -17.63 -2.81
C ALA A 165 -1.81 -17.62 -4.26
N LEU A 166 -2.54 -18.25 -5.18
CA LEU A 166 -2.22 -18.21 -6.61
C LEU A 166 -2.32 -16.79 -7.16
N ILE A 167 -3.37 -16.06 -6.79
CA ILE A 167 -3.57 -14.66 -7.16
C ILE A 167 -2.45 -13.78 -6.57
N ALA A 168 -2.09 -13.97 -5.30
CA ALA A 168 -1.03 -13.22 -4.63
C ALA A 168 0.32 -13.37 -5.34
N ARG A 169 0.68 -14.59 -5.74
CA ARG A 169 1.91 -14.85 -6.50
C ARG A 169 1.88 -14.17 -7.87
N GLY A 170 0.75 -14.23 -8.57
CA GLY A 170 0.56 -13.53 -9.85
C GLY A 170 0.71 -12.01 -9.72
N LEU A 171 0.03 -11.41 -8.74
CA LEU A 171 0.10 -9.97 -8.47
C LEU A 171 1.53 -9.51 -8.14
N ILE A 172 2.28 -10.29 -7.37
CA ILE A 172 3.69 -9.99 -7.07
C ILE A 172 4.56 -10.17 -8.32
N GLY A 173 4.35 -11.24 -9.09
CA GLY A 173 5.07 -11.47 -10.35
C GLY A 173 4.91 -10.31 -11.33
N GLU A 174 3.71 -9.74 -11.40
CA GLU A 174 3.44 -8.58 -12.25
C GLU A 174 4.18 -7.33 -11.80
N VAL A 175 4.30 -7.08 -10.49
CA VAL A 175 5.14 -5.99 -9.95
C VAL A 175 6.61 -6.17 -10.37
N PHE A 176 7.09 -7.42 -10.48
CA PHE A 176 8.43 -7.69 -11.00
C PHE A 176 8.54 -7.42 -12.51
N THR A 177 7.58 -7.91 -13.31
CA THR A 177 7.54 -7.67 -14.75
C THR A 177 7.50 -6.18 -15.09
N GLU A 178 6.75 -5.40 -14.33
CA GLU A 178 6.64 -3.94 -14.44
C GLU A 178 7.95 -3.19 -14.20
N GLU A 179 8.88 -3.79 -13.46
CA GLU A 179 10.21 -3.28 -13.17
C GLU A 179 11.29 -3.84 -14.12
N ASP A 180 10.87 -4.49 -15.22
CA ASP A 180 11.73 -5.21 -16.16
C ASP A 180 12.57 -6.29 -15.43
N ARG A 181 11.94 -7.03 -14.51
CA ARG A 181 12.56 -8.07 -13.65
C ARG A 181 11.77 -9.37 -13.64
N GLU A 182 12.47 -10.43 -13.27
CA GLU A 182 11.88 -11.74 -12.99
C GLU A 182 11.74 -11.96 -11.47
N LEU A 183 10.60 -12.49 -11.04
CA LEU A 183 10.40 -12.97 -9.68
C LEU A 183 11.14 -14.30 -9.49
N THR A 184 12.40 -14.22 -9.06
CA THR A 184 13.21 -15.41 -8.77
C THR A 184 12.77 -16.11 -7.49
N ASP A 185 13.11 -17.40 -7.35
CA ASP A 185 12.86 -18.17 -6.13
C ASP A 185 13.42 -17.49 -4.87
N THR A 186 14.60 -16.88 -4.96
CA THR A 186 15.20 -16.16 -3.84
C THR A 186 14.35 -14.97 -3.38
N TYR A 187 13.79 -14.19 -4.31
CA TYR A 187 12.87 -13.09 -3.95
C TYR A 187 11.58 -13.64 -3.37
N TRP A 188 11.02 -14.69 -3.96
CA TRP A 188 9.79 -15.32 -3.49
C TRP A 188 9.94 -15.84 -2.05
N ARG A 189 11.01 -16.60 -1.77
CA ARG A 189 11.31 -17.10 -0.42
C ARG A 189 11.56 -15.97 0.58
N ALA A 190 12.24 -14.89 0.17
CA ALA A 190 12.42 -13.73 1.04
C ALA A 190 11.08 -13.07 1.43
N ILE A 191 10.13 -12.98 0.49
CA ILE A 191 8.78 -12.45 0.75
C ILE A 191 8.01 -13.36 1.71
N LEU A 192 8.05 -14.67 1.50
CA LEU A 192 7.40 -15.66 2.38
C LEU A 192 7.96 -15.60 3.82
N LEU A 193 9.28 -15.52 3.98
CA LEU A 193 9.91 -15.35 5.30
C LEU A 193 9.44 -14.06 5.99
N VAL A 194 9.37 -12.94 5.26
CA VAL A 194 8.88 -11.68 5.83
C VAL A 194 7.42 -11.80 6.26
N ALA A 195 6.57 -12.49 5.49
CA ALA A 195 5.18 -12.74 5.85
C ALA A 195 5.05 -13.65 7.09
N GLU A 196 5.94 -14.63 7.24
CA GLU A 196 6.00 -15.54 8.39
C GLU A 196 6.41 -14.83 9.70
N GLY A 197 7.17 -13.74 9.60
CA GLY A 197 7.58 -12.92 10.75
C GLY A 197 9.07 -12.57 10.79
N TYR A 198 9.85 -12.97 9.80
CA TYR A 198 11.28 -12.64 9.70
C TYR A 198 11.44 -11.19 9.19
N TRP A 199 11.26 -10.23 10.10
CA TRP A 199 11.23 -8.81 9.73
C TRP A 199 12.59 -8.14 9.66
N LYS A 200 13.65 -8.76 10.23
CA LYS A 200 15.01 -8.23 10.15
C LYS A 200 15.79 -8.84 8.99
N SER A 201 16.65 -8.02 8.37
CA SER A 201 17.60 -8.51 7.38
C SER A 201 18.52 -9.62 7.89
N THR A 202 18.88 -9.61 9.18
CA THR A 202 19.71 -10.67 9.81
C THR A 202 19.01 -12.01 9.82
N ASP A 203 17.72 -12.01 10.17
CA ASP A 203 16.93 -13.21 10.35
C ASP A 203 16.61 -13.82 8.97
N VAL A 204 16.28 -12.96 8.01
CA VAL A 204 16.11 -13.34 6.59
C VAL A 204 17.42 -13.89 6.00
N ALA A 205 18.57 -13.27 6.29
CA ALA A 205 19.87 -13.77 5.82
C ALA A 205 20.18 -15.17 6.36
N GLY A 206 19.92 -15.40 7.65
CA GLY A 206 20.10 -16.69 8.30
C GLY A 206 19.21 -17.77 7.69
N ALA A 207 17.92 -17.47 7.50
CA ALA A 207 16.95 -18.42 6.95
C ALA A 207 17.17 -18.74 5.46
N LEU A 208 17.64 -17.78 4.67
CA LEU A 208 17.90 -17.99 3.23
C LEU A 208 19.25 -18.64 2.93
N GLY A 209 20.21 -18.61 3.86
CA GLY A 209 21.56 -19.13 3.63
C GLY A 209 22.31 -18.45 2.48
N LEU A 210 22.08 -17.15 2.26
CA LEU A 210 22.61 -16.42 1.09
C LEU A 210 24.14 -16.33 1.11
N ARG A 211 24.78 -16.57 -0.05
CA ARG A 211 26.16 -16.14 -0.30
C ARG A 211 26.22 -14.61 -0.22
N GLY A 212 27.01 -14.08 0.73
CA GLY A 212 27.05 -12.65 1.08
C GLY A 212 26.18 -12.23 2.28
N GLY A 213 25.44 -13.16 2.88
CA GLY A 213 24.78 -12.99 4.19
C GLY A 213 23.89 -11.75 4.28
N LEU A 214 24.13 -10.94 5.33
CA LEU A 214 23.32 -9.76 5.68
C LEU A 214 23.27 -8.69 4.58
N ALA A 215 24.36 -8.48 3.84
CA ALA A 215 24.42 -7.47 2.79
C ALA A 215 23.48 -7.84 1.64
N SER A 216 23.49 -9.11 1.23
CA SER A 216 22.60 -9.66 0.20
C SER A 216 21.13 -9.56 0.62
N ALA A 217 20.79 -9.99 1.85
CA ALA A 217 19.42 -9.90 2.37
C ALA A 217 18.93 -8.45 2.47
N SER A 218 19.77 -7.54 2.96
CA SER A 218 19.42 -6.11 3.06
C SER A 218 19.18 -5.48 1.70
N SER A 219 19.97 -5.87 0.68
CA SER A 219 19.77 -5.43 -0.71
C SER A 219 18.45 -5.94 -1.29
N ILE A 220 18.12 -7.21 -1.08
CA ILE A 220 16.85 -7.83 -1.48
C ILE A 220 15.66 -7.11 -0.85
N LEU A 221 15.65 -6.97 0.48
CA LEU A 221 14.55 -6.34 1.22
C LEU A 221 14.39 -4.85 0.85
N SER A 222 15.49 -4.13 0.69
CA SER A 222 15.48 -2.74 0.23
C SER A 222 14.88 -2.61 -1.17
N LYS A 223 15.24 -3.50 -2.10
CA LYS A 223 14.65 -3.51 -3.44
C LYS A 223 13.16 -3.83 -3.39
N LEU A 224 12.75 -4.88 -2.67
CA LEU A 224 11.34 -5.24 -2.52
C LEU A 224 10.52 -4.10 -1.90
N SER A 225 11.13 -3.34 -0.97
CA SER A 225 10.49 -2.15 -0.40
C SER A 225 10.35 -1.01 -1.41
N LYS A 226 11.35 -0.77 -2.26
CA LYS A 226 11.27 0.24 -3.34
C LYS A 226 10.23 -0.11 -4.40
N MET A 227 10.04 -1.41 -4.67
CA MET A 227 9.00 -1.92 -5.56
C MET A 227 7.59 -1.91 -4.91
N GLY A 228 7.50 -1.51 -3.63
CA GLY A 228 6.24 -1.43 -2.88
C GLY A 228 5.66 -2.79 -2.47
N VAL A 229 6.38 -3.89 -2.67
CA VAL A 229 5.97 -5.24 -2.19
C VAL A 229 6.04 -5.29 -0.67
N LEU A 230 7.14 -4.78 -0.12
CA LEU A 230 7.36 -4.63 1.31
C LEU A 230 7.27 -3.16 1.73
N ARG A 231 7.08 -2.91 3.02
CA ARG A 231 7.31 -1.62 3.66
C ARG A 231 8.44 -1.74 4.67
N ALA A 232 9.28 -0.71 4.74
CA ALA A 232 10.25 -0.56 5.82
C ALA A 232 9.60 0.16 7.00
N VAL A 233 9.44 -0.52 8.13
CA VAL A 233 8.95 0.03 9.39
C VAL A 233 10.15 0.50 10.22
N PRO A 234 10.23 1.80 10.55
CA PRO A 234 11.28 2.29 11.44
C PRO A 234 11.15 1.67 12.84
N THR A 235 12.27 1.35 13.47
CA THR A 235 12.29 0.94 14.89
C THR A 235 12.73 2.09 15.80
N LEU A 236 12.60 1.92 17.11
CA LEU A 236 13.28 2.82 18.06
C LEU A 236 14.82 2.73 17.96
N GLY A 237 15.35 1.61 17.46
CA GLY A 237 16.76 1.38 17.22
C GLY A 237 17.26 1.89 15.85
N ARG A 238 18.46 1.44 15.48
CA ARG A 238 19.06 1.71 14.15
C ARG A 238 18.59 0.71 13.08
N GLU A 239 18.01 -0.41 13.50
CA GLU A 239 17.54 -1.46 12.60
C GLU A 239 16.23 -1.04 11.92
N ARG A 240 16.04 -1.52 10.68
CA ARG A 240 14.78 -1.41 9.97
C ARG A 240 14.11 -2.77 9.93
N TYR A 241 12.81 -2.76 10.14
CA TYR A 241 11.98 -3.94 9.99
C TYR A 241 11.29 -3.88 8.65
N TYR A 242 11.05 -5.04 8.04
CA TYR A 242 10.33 -5.14 6.78
C TYR A 242 9.09 -5.98 6.99
N THR A 243 7.94 -5.50 6.52
CA THR A 243 6.69 -6.25 6.49
C THR A 243 6.12 -6.21 5.09
N VAL A 244 5.23 -7.13 4.75
CA VAL A 244 4.45 -7.02 3.50
C VAL A 244 3.62 -5.73 3.56
N ARG A 245 3.56 -4.98 2.45
CA ARG A 245 2.87 -3.67 2.39
C ARG A 245 1.35 -3.83 2.51
N SER A 246 0.79 -4.86 1.86
CA SER A 246 -0.64 -5.16 1.84
C SER A 246 -1.00 -6.14 2.96
N PRO A 247 -1.95 -5.80 3.85
CA PRO A 247 -2.42 -6.72 4.89
C PRO A 247 -2.97 -8.04 4.34
N VAL A 248 -3.76 -7.98 3.27
CA VAL A 248 -4.36 -9.18 2.66
C VAL A 248 -3.29 -10.07 2.08
N LEU A 249 -2.33 -9.51 1.32
CA LEU A 249 -1.21 -10.29 0.82
C LEU A 249 -0.36 -10.86 1.96
N SER A 250 -0.12 -10.09 3.03
CA SER A 250 0.63 -10.56 4.20
C SER A 250 0.03 -11.83 4.79
N LEU A 251 -1.29 -11.85 5.00
CA LEU A 251 -2.01 -12.97 5.60
C LEU A 251 -2.04 -14.20 4.67
N ILE A 252 -2.24 -13.99 3.36
CA ILE A 252 -2.20 -15.06 2.36
C ILE A 252 -0.80 -15.66 2.26
N LEU A 253 0.23 -14.82 2.20
CA LEU A 253 1.63 -15.26 2.11
C LEU A 253 2.08 -15.95 3.39
N TYR A 254 1.57 -15.53 4.55
CA TYR A 254 1.77 -16.26 5.80
C TYR A 254 1.14 -17.66 5.72
N ALA A 255 -0.10 -17.75 5.22
CA ALA A 255 -0.77 -19.03 5.06
C ALA A 255 0.00 -19.96 4.13
N GLU A 256 0.51 -19.41 3.03
CA GLU A 256 1.36 -20.12 2.08
C GLU A 256 2.69 -20.55 2.70
N ALA A 257 3.39 -19.65 3.41
CA ALA A 257 4.68 -19.96 4.03
C ALA A 257 4.58 -21.02 5.13
N LYS A 258 3.55 -20.94 5.99
CA LYS A 258 3.43 -21.78 7.19
C LYS A 258 2.65 -23.08 6.94
N TYR A 259 1.67 -23.05 6.05
CA TYR A 259 0.75 -24.17 5.84
C TYR A 259 0.72 -24.68 4.39
N SER A 260 1.50 -24.08 3.47
CA SER A 260 1.56 -24.49 2.06
C SER A 260 0.17 -24.67 1.44
N VAL A 261 -0.70 -23.68 1.65
CA VAL A 261 -2.13 -23.77 1.31
C VAL A 261 -2.37 -24.01 -0.18
N SER A 262 -1.47 -23.55 -1.07
CA SER A 262 -1.58 -23.87 -2.50
C SER A 262 -1.45 -25.36 -2.80
N ASP A 263 -0.61 -26.06 -2.03
CA ASP A 263 -0.23 -27.45 -2.28
C ASP A 263 -1.10 -28.43 -1.50
N LEU A 264 -1.35 -28.14 -0.22
CA LEU A 264 -2.15 -29.01 0.66
C LEU A 264 -3.65 -28.79 0.50
N GLY A 265 -4.06 -27.63 -0.02
CA GLY A 265 -5.45 -27.30 -0.33
C GLY A 265 -6.37 -27.12 0.87
N ALA A 266 -5.87 -27.22 2.10
CA ALA A 266 -6.61 -26.99 3.33
C ALA A 266 -6.58 -25.51 3.74
N ALA A 267 -7.69 -25.02 4.29
CA ALA A 267 -7.72 -23.70 4.91
C ALA A 267 -6.78 -23.68 6.12
N PRO A 268 -6.00 -22.60 6.31
CA PRO A 268 -5.11 -22.48 7.47
C PRO A 268 -5.96 -22.41 8.75
N PRO A 269 -5.49 -22.99 9.88
CA PRO A 269 -6.24 -22.98 11.13
C PRO A 269 -6.40 -21.56 11.69
N GLU A 270 -5.40 -20.69 11.48
CA GLU A 270 -5.40 -19.32 11.96
C GLU A 270 -4.62 -18.41 11.00
N LEU A 271 -5.00 -17.12 10.99
CA LEU A 271 -4.25 -16.05 10.34
C LEU A 271 -3.81 -15.03 11.38
N PRO A 272 -2.58 -14.47 11.30
CA PRO A 272 -2.03 -13.59 12.31
C PRO A 272 -2.52 -12.14 12.13
N ILE A 273 -3.84 -11.95 12.05
CA ILE A 273 -4.47 -10.65 11.77
C ILE A 273 -4.09 -9.57 12.80
N GLY A 274 -3.81 -9.95 14.06
CA GLY A 274 -3.33 -9.03 15.09
C GLY A 274 -2.05 -8.28 14.67
N ARG A 275 -1.14 -8.93 13.93
CA ARG A 275 0.08 -8.30 13.41
C ARG A 275 -0.23 -7.21 12.38
N GLU A 276 -1.24 -7.42 11.53
CA GLU A 276 -1.64 -6.42 10.55
C GLU A 276 -2.41 -5.26 11.20
N VAL A 277 -3.23 -5.57 12.21
CA VAL A 277 -3.99 -4.58 12.99
C VAL A 277 -3.07 -3.60 13.71
N GLN A 278 -2.05 -4.08 14.44
CA GLN A 278 -1.12 -3.17 15.14
C GLN A 278 -0.47 -2.15 14.20
N PHE A 279 -0.02 -2.59 13.01
CA PHE A 279 0.64 -1.69 12.09
C PHE A 279 -0.35 -0.73 11.44
N THR A 280 -1.52 -1.24 11.05
CA THR A 280 -2.58 -0.48 10.40
C THR A 280 -3.17 0.60 11.31
N VAL A 281 -3.51 0.24 12.54
CA VAL A 281 -3.97 1.19 13.56
C VAL A 281 -2.87 2.19 13.89
N GLY A 282 -1.61 1.74 14.02
CA GLY A 282 -0.49 2.63 14.27
C GLY A 282 -0.24 3.67 13.17
N GLU A 283 -0.47 3.34 11.89
CA GLU A 283 -0.42 4.29 10.77
C GLU A 283 -1.50 5.39 10.90
N MET A 284 -2.73 5.01 11.28
CA MET A 284 -3.82 5.97 11.52
C MET A 284 -3.52 6.86 12.73
N LEU A 285 -3.06 6.29 13.85
CA LEU A 285 -2.71 7.06 15.05
C LEU A 285 -1.57 8.03 14.77
N ALA A 286 -0.56 7.61 14.01
CA ALA A 286 0.53 8.47 13.58
C ALA A 286 0.01 9.67 12.76
N SER A 287 -0.93 9.42 11.85
CA SER A 287 -1.60 10.48 11.07
C SER A 287 -2.39 11.43 11.95
N TYR A 288 -3.19 10.90 12.87
CA TYR A 288 -4.02 11.69 13.80
C TYR A 288 -3.19 12.61 14.70
N TYR A 289 -2.11 12.08 15.28
CA TYR A 289 -1.26 12.84 16.21
C TYR A 289 -0.15 13.65 15.52
N GLY A 290 -0.08 13.64 14.19
CA GLY A 290 0.99 14.30 13.43
C GLY A 290 2.37 13.83 13.89
N ALA A 291 2.56 12.52 13.89
CA ALA A 291 3.74 11.82 14.41
C ALA A 291 4.21 10.73 13.43
N VAL A 292 5.34 10.09 13.75
CA VAL A 292 5.88 8.96 12.99
C VAL A 292 5.77 7.70 13.83
N GLN A 293 5.11 6.68 13.28
CA GLN A 293 5.06 5.34 13.86
C GLN A 293 6.46 4.71 13.87
N ARG A 294 6.79 4.09 15.00
CA ARG A 294 7.94 3.21 15.16
C ARG A 294 7.53 1.94 15.88
N TYR A 295 8.22 0.85 15.56
CA TYR A 295 8.04 -0.44 16.21
C TYR A 295 9.12 -0.68 17.27
N SER A 296 8.76 -1.30 18.40
CA SER A 296 9.66 -1.54 19.53
C SER A 296 9.57 -2.98 20.05
N PRO A 297 10.25 -3.93 19.37
CA PRO A 297 10.18 -5.35 19.72
C PRO A 297 10.95 -5.70 21.00
N ARG A 298 11.94 -4.89 21.41
CA ARG A 298 12.70 -5.15 22.64
C ARG A 298 11.88 -4.82 23.88
N GLU A 299 11.05 -3.79 23.77
CA GLU A 299 10.19 -3.29 24.82
C GLU A 299 8.80 -3.93 24.82
N ASP A 300 8.51 -4.80 23.83
CA ASP A 300 7.22 -5.47 23.63
C ASP A 300 6.07 -4.47 23.56
N ILE A 301 6.18 -3.53 22.62
CA ILE A 301 5.19 -2.46 22.39
C ILE A 301 4.79 -2.44 20.92
N ASP A 302 3.49 -2.56 20.69
CA ASP A 302 2.88 -2.63 19.36
C ASP A 302 3.11 -1.36 18.54
N VAL A 303 2.88 -0.19 19.14
CA VAL A 303 2.97 1.11 18.45
C VAL A 303 3.64 2.15 19.34
N VAL A 304 4.70 2.79 18.83
CA VAL A 304 5.30 3.99 19.44
C VAL A 304 5.23 5.15 18.46
N LEU A 305 4.67 6.28 18.89
CA LEU A 305 4.60 7.50 18.08
C LEU A 305 5.69 8.47 18.50
N THR A 306 6.46 8.94 17.51
CA THR A 306 7.58 9.83 17.73
C THR A 306 7.46 11.13 16.96
N ARG A 307 7.97 12.22 17.53
CA ARG A 307 8.20 13.50 16.84
C ARG A 307 9.66 13.87 17.02
N GLY A 308 10.45 13.68 15.97
CA GLY A 308 11.91 13.76 16.06
C GLY A 308 12.46 12.69 17.02
N ARG A 309 13.09 13.13 18.12
CA ARG A 309 13.62 12.23 19.17
C ARG A 309 12.64 11.98 20.33
N ARG A 310 11.55 12.76 20.41
CA ARG A 310 10.57 12.63 21.50
C ARG A 310 9.63 11.45 21.23
N ARG A 311 9.41 10.63 22.25
CA ARG A 311 8.50 9.48 22.25
C ARG A 311 7.19 9.93 22.89
N LEU A 312 6.23 10.35 22.07
CA LEU A 312 5.02 11.04 22.52
C LEU A 312 4.00 10.06 23.11
N TRP A 313 3.76 8.97 22.40
CA TRP A 313 2.78 7.96 22.77
C TRP A 313 3.35 6.56 22.58
N ALA A 314 2.93 5.65 23.45
CA ALA A 314 3.03 4.22 23.24
C ALA A 314 1.63 3.61 23.37
N PHE A 315 1.29 2.67 22.50
CA PHE A 315 -0.01 2.00 22.50
C PHE A 315 0.15 0.48 22.53
N GLU A 316 -0.77 -0.16 23.25
CA GLU A 316 -1.11 -1.57 23.13
C GLU A 316 -2.35 -1.72 22.25
N VAL A 317 -2.36 -2.68 21.33
CA VAL A 317 -3.46 -2.92 20.39
C VAL A 317 -3.93 -4.37 20.48
N LYS A 318 -5.23 -4.56 20.77
CA LYS A 318 -5.84 -5.88 20.91
C LYS A 318 -7.05 -6.03 19.99
N LEU A 319 -7.22 -7.24 19.45
CA LEU A 319 -8.43 -7.60 18.69
C LEU A 319 -9.66 -7.68 19.61
N GLY A 320 -9.47 -8.24 20.80
CA GLY A 320 -10.50 -8.47 21.80
C GLY A 320 -10.46 -7.47 22.97
N PRO A 321 -11.20 -7.77 24.05
CA PRO A 321 -11.37 -6.88 25.20
C PRO A 321 -10.12 -6.83 26.08
N PHE A 322 -10.00 -5.76 26.87
CA PHE A 322 -9.02 -5.64 27.93
C PHE A 322 -9.67 -5.91 29.28
N THR A 323 -9.06 -6.79 30.08
CA THR A 323 -9.37 -6.81 31.51
C THR A 323 -8.72 -5.62 32.21
N ARG A 324 -9.28 -5.15 33.32
CA ARG A 324 -8.69 -4.02 34.08
C ARG A 324 -7.26 -4.29 34.58
N PRO A 325 -6.91 -5.49 35.10
CA PRO A 325 -5.53 -5.81 35.48
C PRO A 325 -4.57 -5.78 34.28
N GLU A 326 -4.96 -6.40 33.17
CA GLU A 326 -4.18 -6.41 31.92
C GLU A 326 -3.93 -4.99 31.39
N ALA A 327 -4.98 -4.16 31.35
CA ALA A 327 -4.90 -2.78 30.93
C ALA A 327 -3.92 -1.96 31.80
N ALA A 328 -3.95 -2.16 33.12
CA ALA A 328 -3.06 -1.48 34.05
C ALA A 328 -1.60 -1.91 33.88
N GLU A 329 -1.36 -3.21 33.67
CA GLU A 329 -0.03 -3.77 33.40
C GLU A 329 0.54 -3.22 32.07
N ALA A 330 -0.27 -3.24 31.00
CA ALA A 330 0.12 -2.68 29.71
C ALA A 330 0.48 -1.19 29.85
N VAL A 331 -0.36 -0.37 30.48
CA VAL A 331 -0.07 1.05 30.70
C VAL A 331 1.22 1.27 31.49
N ALA A 332 1.48 0.47 32.54
CA ALA A 332 2.72 0.54 33.30
C ALA A 332 3.96 0.21 32.45
N ARG A 333 3.85 -0.72 31.49
CA ARG A 333 4.91 -1.01 30.50
C ARG A 333 5.10 0.16 29.53
N LEU A 334 4.01 0.66 28.94
CA LEU A 334 4.02 1.73 27.93
C LEU A 334 4.64 3.03 28.47
N ARG A 335 4.34 3.42 29.71
CA ARG A 335 4.87 4.64 30.36
C ARG A 335 6.38 4.61 30.60
N LYS A 336 7.02 3.43 30.59
CA LYS A 336 8.48 3.33 30.65
C LYS A 336 9.14 3.77 29.34
N VAL A 337 8.37 3.82 28.24
CA VAL A 337 8.91 4.05 26.89
C VAL A 337 8.50 5.39 26.31
N ALA A 338 7.29 5.89 26.60
CA ALA A 338 6.76 7.14 26.04
C ALA A 338 6.11 8.03 27.12
N GLU A 339 5.96 9.32 26.78
CA GLU A 339 5.36 10.34 27.66
C GLU A 339 3.90 10.02 28.03
N LYS A 340 3.16 9.39 27.11
CA LYS A 340 1.74 9.00 27.28
C LYS A 340 1.52 7.55 26.88
N ALA A 341 0.56 6.90 27.53
CA ALA A 341 0.16 5.53 27.25
C ALA A 341 -1.29 5.46 26.75
N GLY A 342 -1.53 4.73 25.67
CA GLY A 342 -2.86 4.49 25.14
C GLY A 342 -3.18 3.01 25.00
N LEU A 343 -4.47 2.67 25.07
CA LEU A 343 -4.96 1.33 24.82
C LEU A 343 -5.93 1.36 23.64
N VAL A 344 -5.83 0.37 22.76
CA VAL A 344 -6.73 0.22 21.62
C VAL A 344 -7.32 -1.17 21.60
N SER A 345 -8.65 -1.28 21.58
CA SER A 345 -9.35 -2.53 21.33
C SER A 345 -10.29 -2.40 20.15
N LEU A 346 -10.32 -3.43 19.31
CA LEU A 346 -11.21 -3.51 18.14
C LEU A 346 -12.58 -4.12 18.49
N SER A 347 -12.81 -4.58 19.72
CA SER A 347 -14.09 -5.19 20.14
C SER A 347 -14.90 -4.29 21.06
N GLU A 348 -14.27 -3.59 22.00
CA GLU A 348 -14.93 -2.72 22.97
C GLU A 348 -14.01 -1.60 23.42
N ARG A 349 -14.53 -0.65 24.19
CA ARG A 349 -13.69 0.42 24.75
C ARG A 349 -12.87 -0.12 25.92
N PRO A 350 -11.52 0.03 25.92
CA PRO A 350 -10.69 -0.40 27.04
C PRO A 350 -11.00 0.33 28.36
N PRO A 351 -10.63 -0.24 29.53
CA PRO A 351 -10.70 0.46 30.81
C PRO A 351 -9.94 1.80 30.81
N GLU A 352 -10.46 2.79 31.52
CA GLU A 352 -9.88 4.14 31.66
C GLU A 352 -8.71 4.15 32.67
N VAL A 353 -7.59 3.50 32.31
CA VAL A 353 -6.38 3.42 33.14
C VAL A 353 -5.17 4.09 32.48
N GLY A 354 -5.21 4.31 31.17
CA GLY A 354 -4.19 5.04 30.41
C GLY A 354 -4.54 6.52 30.21
N ASP A 355 -3.75 7.19 29.38
CA ASP A 355 -4.00 8.57 28.95
C ASP A 355 -5.06 8.65 27.84
N VAL A 356 -5.30 7.54 27.11
CA VAL A 356 -6.39 7.38 26.15
C VAL A 356 -6.82 5.92 26.02
N SER A 357 -8.12 5.68 25.92
CA SER A 357 -8.72 4.37 25.67
C SER A 357 -9.59 4.44 24.42
N LEU A 358 -9.21 3.70 23.37
CA LEU A 358 -9.84 3.74 22.06
C LEU A 358 -10.54 2.41 21.79
N GLY A 359 -11.88 2.42 21.75
CA GLY A 359 -12.69 1.32 21.24
C GLY A 359 -13.08 1.53 19.77
N PRO A 360 -13.94 0.65 19.21
CA PRO A 360 -14.40 0.75 17.82
C PRO A 360 -15.03 2.10 17.48
N ARG A 361 -15.82 2.66 18.41
CA ARG A 361 -16.50 3.94 18.23
C ARG A 361 -15.51 5.11 18.15
N GLU A 362 -14.55 5.15 19.05
CA GLU A 362 -13.52 6.20 19.08
C GLU A 362 -12.63 6.11 17.83
N LEU A 363 -12.22 4.90 17.43
CA LEU A 363 -11.47 4.68 16.18
C LEU A 363 -12.25 5.19 14.96
N TYR A 364 -13.53 4.88 14.87
CA TYR A 364 -14.40 5.35 13.78
C TYR A 364 -14.52 6.88 13.76
N GLN A 365 -14.65 7.52 14.92
CA GLN A 365 -14.71 8.98 15.02
C GLN A 365 -13.41 9.64 14.55
N MET A 366 -12.26 9.13 15.03
CA MET A 366 -10.94 9.59 14.58
C MET A 366 -10.76 9.40 13.07
N ALA A 367 -11.20 8.26 12.54
CA ALA A 367 -11.16 7.96 11.11
C ALA A 367 -11.98 8.96 10.29
N ARG A 368 -13.19 9.30 10.75
CA ARG A 368 -14.03 10.32 10.09
C ARG A 368 -13.41 11.70 10.13
N GLU A 369 -12.81 12.10 11.24
CA GLU A 369 -12.10 13.39 11.35
C GLU A 369 -10.97 13.48 10.32
N LEU A 370 -10.15 12.44 10.24
CA LEU A 370 -9.06 12.34 9.26
C LEU A 370 -9.59 12.34 7.82
N ALA A 371 -10.60 11.53 7.52
CA ALA A 371 -11.16 11.42 6.17
C ALA A 371 -11.78 12.76 5.71
N LYS A 372 -12.47 13.48 6.60
CA LYS A 372 -12.97 14.85 6.32
C LYS A 372 -11.84 15.83 6.03
N SER A 373 -10.76 15.80 6.83
CA SER A 373 -9.60 16.69 6.62
C SER A 373 -8.94 16.49 5.24
N ARG A 374 -9.09 15.29 4.66
CA ARG A 374 -8.58 14.90 3.34
C ARG A 374 -9.59 15.07 2.21
N GLY A 375 -10.83 15.49 2.51
CA GLY A 375 -11.90 15.65 1.51
C GLY A 375 -12.39 14.33 0.91
N VAL A 376 -12.31 13.23 1.66
CA VAL A 376 -12.80 11.91 1.26
C VAL A 376 -14.30 11.77 1.57
N ILE A 377 -14.76 12.39 2.66
CA ILE A 377 -16.18 12.41 3.11
C ILE A 377 -16.62 13.80 3.57
#